data_AF-A0A1R1XQV4-F1
#
_entry.id   AF-A0A1R1XQV4-F1
#
_cell.length_a   1.000
_cell.length_b   1.000
_cell.length_c   1.000
_cell.angle_alpha   90.00
_cell.angle_beta   90.00
_cell.angle_gamma   90.00
#
_symmetry.space_group_name_H-M   'P 1'
#
loop_
_entity.id
_entity.type
_entity.pdbx_description
1 polymer ?
#
loop_
_entity_poly.entity_id
_entity_poly.type
_entity_poly.pdbx_seq_one_letter_code
_entity_poly.pdbx_strand_id
1 'polypeptide(L)'
;MYGSEASERATSSHSQNSHFYSNNSRNFAHFESEINPEDLFNMFFGEQAGYSFGPRMRTRTYNSYSTGNRFRQQQHQHTNAAQGDQGGLMRQLSFMSESEANFSFKHTPKYNLKKYTSSHKVPYYVNQRDFVNSDISRSRTKLARFEKQVVNSYVSNLREQCEYQMQQKRERINQAQGFLGLFPDTDALNRARKIKLEYCDLLNSFT
;
A
#
# COMPACT_ATOMS: atom_id res chain seq x y z
N MET A 1 -71.18 -2.72 -38.69
CA MET A 1 -70.40 -3.77 -39.37
C MET A 1 -68.98 -3.70 -38.84
N TYR A 2 -68.45 -4.86 -38.38
CA TYR A 2 -67.03 -5.31 -38.31
C TYR A 2 -65.94 -4.30 -37.89
N GLY A 3 -65.04 -4.55 -36.93
CA GLY A 3 -64.46 -5.80 -36.44
C GLY A 3 -62.92 -5.72 -36.55
N SER A 4 -62.20 -5.93 -35.42
CA SER A 4 -60.84 -6.50 -35.20
C SER A 4 -59.69 -6.24 -36.23
N GLU A 5 -58.40 -6.08 -35.89
CA GLU A 5 -57.41 -6.96 -35.21
C GLU A 5 -56.14 -6.11 -34.88
N ALA A 6 -55.49 -6.20 -33.70
CA ALA A 6 -54.28 -7.01 -33.36
C ALA A 6 -53.17 -6.99 -34.44
N SER A 7 -51.85 -6.87 -34.23
CA SER A 7 -50.86 -7.22 -33.18
C SER A 7 -49.54 -6.53 -33.64
N GLU A 8 -48.48 -6.24 -32.89
CA GLU A 8 -47.50 -7.20 -32.35
C GLU A 8 -46.45 -6.50 -31.46
N ARG A 9 -45.97 -7.28 -30.49
CA ARG A 9 -44.85 -7.03 -29.59
C ARG A 9 -43.50 -7.04 -30.34
N ALA A 10 -42.50 -6.37 -29.78
CA ALA A 10 -41.13 -6.85 -29.83
C ALA A 10 -40.44 -6.64 -28.48
N THR A 11 -40.33 -7.72 -27.72
CA THR A 11 -39.37 -7.91 -26.63
C THR A 11 -38.00 -8.21 -27.23
N SER A 12 -36.93 -7.56 -26.79
CA SER A 12 -35.57 -8.04 -27.02
C SER A 12 -34.88 -8.32 -25.68
N SER A 13 -34.95 -9.59 -25.29
CA SER A 13 -33.97 -10.23 -24.44
C SER A 13 -32.65 -10.35 -25.22
N HIS A 14 -31.51 -10.02 -24.60
CA HIS A 14 -30.22 -10.49 -25.09
C HIS A 14 -29.50 -11.23 -23.97
N SER A 15 -29.42 -12.55 -24.16
CA SER A 15 -28.67 -13.46 -23.31
C SER A 15 -27.22 -13.51 -23.79
N GLN A 16 -26.30 -13.57 -22.83
CA GLN A 16 -25.04 -14.33 -22.81
C GLN A 16 -24.20 -14.38 -24.10
N ASN A 17 -22.90 -14.03 -24.01
CA ASN A 17 -21.87 -15.06 -23.88
C ASN A 17 -20.49 -14.42 -23.63
N SER A 18 -19.51 -15.28 -23.45
CA SER A 18 -18.43 -15.18 -22.49
C SER A 18 -17.04 -15.12 -23.13
N HIS A 19 -16.09 -14.68 -22.28
CA HIS A 19 -14.64 -14.93 -22.28
C HIS A 19 -13.78 -14.51 -23.48
N PHE A 20 -12.80 -13.64 -23.22
CA PHE A 20 -11.37 -13.94 -23.42
C PHE A 20 -10.51 -13.14 -22.42
N TYR A 21 -9.53 -13.80 -21.81
CA TYR A 21 -8.50 -13.19 -20.97
C TYR A 21 -7.49 -12.43 -21.84
N SER A 22 -7.11 -11.19 -21.47
CA SER A 22 -5.70 -10.76 -21.49
C SER A 22 -5.47 -9.37 -20.89
N ASN A 23 -4.46 -9.29 -20.02
CA ASN A 23 -3.58 -8.16 -19.76
C ASN A 23 -4.11 -6.89 -19.07
N ASN A 24 -3.88 -6.86 -17.76
CA ASN A 24 -2.91 -5.99 -17.07
C ASN A 24 -2.69 -4.56 -17.62
N SER A 25 -2.74 -3.61 -16.68
CA SER A 25 -2.40 -2.18 -16.78
C SER A 25 -3.57 -1.25 -17.09
N ARG A 26 -4.13 -0.64 -16.03
CA ARG A 26 -4.58 0.78 -15.90
C ARG A 26 -5.56 0.97 -14.74
N ASN A 27 -5.17 0.63 -13.51
CA ASN A 27 -5.91 1.02 -12.30
C ASN A 27 -5.37 2.34 -11.72
N PHE A 28 -5.24 3.38 -12.56
CA PHE A 28 -4.81 4.71 -12.14
C PHE A 28 -5.74 5.83 -12.64
N ALA A 29 -6.99 5.51 -12.91
CA ALA A 29 -7.95 6.49 -13.42
C ALA A 29 -9.40 6.16 -13.01
N HIS A 30 -9.66 6.12 -11.70
CA HIS A 30 -11.04 6.27 -11.21
C HIS A 30 -11.03 6.82 -9.77
N PHE A 31 -10.55 8.05 -9.63
CA PHE A 31 -10.73 8.86 -8.42
C PHE A 31 -11.59 10.10 -8.69
N GLU A 32 -12.46 10.05 -9.71
CA GLU A 32 -13.30 11.20 -10.07
C GLU A 32 -14.78 10.87 -10.29
N SER A 33 -15.28 9.73 -9.82
CA SER A 33 -16.72 9.46 -9.81
C SER A 33 -17.22 9.14 -8.40
N GLU A 34 -17.77 10.20 -7.79
CA GLU A 34 -18.92 10.12 -6.88
C GLU A 34 -18.65 9.56 -5.47
N ILE A 35 -17.77 10.23 -4.70
CA ILE A 35 -17.95 10.25 -3.24
C ILE A 35 -19.09 11.21 -2.94
N ASN A 36 -20.32 10.68 -2.79
CA ASN A 36 -21.49 11.46 -2.41
C ASN A 36 -21.38 11.91 -0.93
N PRO A 37 -21.78 13.14 -0.59
CA PRO A 37 -21.68 13.66 0.77
C PRO A 37 -22.51 12.86 1.80
N GLU A 38 -23.56 12.16 1.36
CA GLU A 38 -24.36 11.26 2.20
C GLU A 38 -23.60 9.97 2.55
N ASP A 39 -22.78 9.43 1.64
CA ASP A 39 -21.91 8.27 1.92
C ASP A 39 -20.77 8.65 2.87
N LEU A 40 -20.25 9.88 2.80
CA LEU A 40 -19.31 10.42 3.79
C LEU A 40 -19.96 10.58 5.17
N PHE A 41 -21.19 11.07 5.23
CA PHE A 41 -21.91 11.26 6.48
C PHE A 41 -22.25 9.91 7.13
N ASN A 42 -22.63 8.90 6.35
CA ASN A 42 -22.94 7.57 6.86
C ASN A 42 -21.69 6.74 7.20
N MET A 43 -20.58 6.93 6.50
CA MET A 43 -19.30 6.30 6.82
C MET A 43 -18.68 6.83 8.13
N PHE A 44 -19.06 8.04 8.56
CA PHE A 44 -18.54 8.70 9.77
C PHE A 44 -19.56 8.75 10.95
N PHE A 45 -20.86 8.88 10.67
CA PHE A 45 -21.93 9.05 11.67
C PHE A 45 -23.05 8.01 11.57
N GLY A 46 -22.97 7.08 10.60
CA GLY A 46 -23.97 6.06 10.33
C GLY A 46 -23.79 4.77 11.13
N GLU A 47 -24.92 4.13 11.39
CA GLU A 47 -25.30 3.10 12.36
C GLU A 47 -24.53 1.75 12.37
N GLN A 48 -23.33 1.66 11.78
CA GLN A 48 -22.51 0.44 11.80
C GLN A 48 -21.00 0.71 11.94
N ALA A 49 -20.60 1.79 12.60
CA ALA A 49 -19.22 2.01 13.02
C ALA A 49 -19.13 1.95 14.55
N GLY A 50 -19.19 0.73 15.08
CA GLY A 50 -18.84 0.47 16.47
C GLY A 50 -17.34 0.64 16.69
N TYR A 51 -16.86 1.86 16.92
CA TYR A 51 -15.62 2.14 17.66
C TYR A 51 -15.74 3.45 18.46
N SER A 52 -16.08 3.27 19.73
CA SER A 52 -15.94 4.15 20.90
C SER A 52 -15.16 5.46 20.76
N PHE A 53 -15.86 6.59 20.86
CA PHE A 53 -15.36 7.79 21.56
C PHE A 53 -16.50 8.43 22.37
N GLY A 54 -16.58 8.10 23.66
CA GLY A 54 -17.41 8.84 24.63
C GLY A 54 -18.11 7.95 25.68
N PRO A 55 -18.12 8.35 26.96
CA PRO A 55 -18.76 7.58 28.04
C PRO A 55 -20.28 7.71 27.92
N ARG A 56 -20.99 6.65 27.54
CA ARG A 56 -22.46 6.62 27.53
C ARG A 56 -23.05 5.73 28.62
N MET A 57 -23.81 6.38 29.49
CA MET A 57 -24.84 5.81 30.36
C MET A 57 -25.88 5.06 29.50
N ARG A 58 -26.31 3.88 29.94
CA ARG A 58 -27.38 3.11 29.29
C ARG A 58 -28.73 3.38 29.96
N THR A 59 -29.66 4.01 29.24
CA THR A 59 -31.10 3.96 29.57
C THR A 59 -31.74 2.80 28.80
N ARG A 60 -32.38 1.87 29.52
CA ARG A 60 -33.23 0.82 28.94
C ARG A 60 -34.62 1.39 28.67
N THR A 61 -35.12 1.22 27.46
CA THR A 61 -36.57 1.34 27.17
C THR A 61 -37.06 0.03 26.58
N TYR A 62 -38.09 -0.52 27.21
CA TYR A 62 -38.93 -1.62 26.73
C TYR A 62 -39.83 -1.11 25.61
N ASN A 63 -39.97 -1.87 24.53
CA ASN A 63 -41.30 -2.15 23.97
C ASN A 63 -41.27 -3.33 23.00
N SER A 64 -42.43 -3.97 22.96
CA SER A 64 -42.71 -5.33 22.56
C SER A 64 -43.76 -5.40 21.45
N TYR A 65 -43.71 -6.52 20.71
CA TYR A 65 -44.78 -7.23 19.97
C TYR A 65 -44.76 -7.29 18.43
N SER A 66 -44.80 -8.57 17.99
CA SER A 66 -45.39 -9.16 16.77
C SER A 66 -44.68 -8.91 15.44
N THR A 67 -44.48 -9.86 14.53
CA THR A 67 -44.99 -11.25 14.32
C THR A 67 -44.06 -11.86 13.25
N GLY A 68 -43.45 -13.03 13.45
CA GLY A 68 -43.98 -14.25 12.85
C GLY A 68 -42.93 -15.03 12.02
N ASN A 69 -42.93 -16.33 12.23
CA ASN A 69 -42.34 -17.45 11.46
C ASN A 69 -40.86 -17.86 11.62
N ARG A 70 -40.70 -18.93 12.43
CA ARG A 70 -40.14 -20.28 12.10
C ARG A 70 -38.68 -20.31 11.58
N PHE A 71 -37.70 -21.02 12.15
CA PHE A 71 -37.69 -22.28 12.91
C PHE A 71 -36.43 -22.28 13.80
N ARG A 72 -36.59 -22.77 15.04
CA ARG A 72 -35.55 -22.98 16.04
C ARG A 72 -35.54 -24.47 16.34
N GLN A 73 -34.42 -25.16 16.16
CA GLN A 73 -33.95 -26.06 17.23
C GLN A 73 -32.49 -26.45 17.04
N GLN A 74 -31.69 -26.01 18.01
CA GLN A 74 -30.43 -26.62 18.40
C GLN A 74 -30.71 -28.03 18.92
N GLN A 75 -29.86 -29.00 18.59
CA GLN A 75 -29.45 -29.98 19.59
C GLN A 75 -28.06 -30.55 19.28
N HIS A 76 -27.30 -30.70 20.35
CA HIS A 76 -25.94 -31.21 20.41
C HIS A 76 -25.84 -32.71 20.04
N GLN A 77 -24.59 -33.12 19.84
CA GLN A 77 -23.97 -34.42 20.19
C GLN A 77 -23.59 -35.41 19.05
N HIS A 78 -22.27 -35.61 19.01
CA HIS A 78 -21.52 -36.85 18.78
C HIS A 78 -21.42 -37.49 17.36
N THR A 79 -20.16 -37.47 16.90
CA THR A 79 -19.39 -38.55 16.24
C THR A 79 -19.62 -38.89 14.76
N ASN A 80 -18.47 -38.94 14.08
CA ASN A 80 -18.12 -39.73 12.89
C ASN A 80 -18.74 -39.32 11.54
N ALA A 81 -17.95 -38.68 10.68
CA ALA A 81 -17.38 -39.33 9.49
C ALA A 81 -16.91 -38.29 8.45
N ALA A 82 -15.61 -38.37 8.13
CA ALA A 82 -14.94 -38.00 6.88
C ALA A 82 -15.33 -36.67 6.20
N GLN A 83 -14.46 -35.68 6.46
CA GLN A 83 -14.30 -34.43 5.72
C GLN A 83 -14.10 -34.65 4.22
N GLY A 84 -14.92 -33.97 3.41
CA GLY A 84 -14.52 -33.55 2.07
C GLY A 84 -13.82 -32.19 2.19
N ASP A 85 -12.49 -32.20 2.33
CA ASP A 85 -11.67 -30.99 2.37
C ASP A 85 -11.17 -30.66 0.96
N GLN A 86 -11.71 -29.57 0.39
CA GLN A 86 -11.12 -28.86 -0.73
C GLN A 86 -10.36 -27.67 -0.16
N GLY A 87 -9.03 -27.64 -0.32
CA GLY A 87 -8.23 -26.55 0.21
C GLY A 87 -6.84 -26.45 -0.41
N GLY A 88 -6.77 -25.77 -1.56
CA GLY A 88 -5.70 -24.86 -1.96
C GLY A 88 -4.23 -25.31 -1.83
N LEU A 89 -3.58 -25.47 -2.99
CA LEU A 89 -2.12 -25.50 -3.14
C LEU A 89 -1.49 -24.28 -2.42
N MET A 90 -0.93 -24.51 -1.23
CA MET A 90 -0.10 -23.53 -0.53
C MET A 90 1.16 -23.33 -1.36
N ARG A 91 1.11 -22.36 -2.26
CA ARG A 91 2.25 -21.93 -3.09
C ARG A 91 3.24 -21.26 -2.15
N GLN A 92 4.18 -22.05 -1.64
CA GLN A 92 5.35 -21.55 -0.93
C GLN A 92 6.14 -20.68 -1.91
N LEU A 93 5.85 -19.38 -1.91
CA LEU A 93 6.84 -18.41 -2.31
C LEU A 93 7.87 -18.43 -1.19
N SER A 94 8.85 -19.32 -1.33
CA SER A 94 10.14 -19.12 -0.71
C SER A 94 10.61 -17.75 -1.19
N PHE A 95 10.34 -16.73 -0.37
CA PHE A 95 11.12 -15.52 -0.40
C PHE A 95 12.56 -16.00 -0.40
N MET A 96 13.24 -15.84 -1.52
CA MET A 96 14.69 -15.81 -1.52
C MET A 96 15.01 -14.65 -0.59
N SER A 97 15.18 -14.97 0.70
CA SER A 97 15.89 -14.16 1.65
C SER A 97 17.33 -14.20 1.15
N GLU A 98 17.54 -13.44 0.08
CA GLU A 98 18.82 -13.25 -0.58
C GLU A 98 19.64 -12.45 0.41
N SER A 99 20.29 -13.23 1.28
CA SER A 99 21.27 -12.89 2.30
C SER A 99 21.22 -11.43 2.70
N GLU A 100 20.81 -11.15 3.93
CA GLU A 100 21.13 -9.91 4.64
C GLU A 100 22.54 -9.48 4.23
N ALA A 101 22.59 -8.52 3.32
CA ALA A 101 23.81 -8.31 2.57
C ALA A 101 24.83 -7.78 3.57
N ASN A 102 26.01 -8.40 3.62
CA ASN A 102 27.05 -8.11 4.60
C ASN A 102 27.76 -6.77 4.32
N PHE A 103 27.00 -5.69 4.25
CA PHE A 103 27.50 -4.34 4.08
C PHE A 103 26.74 -3.32 4.94
N SER A 104 27.33 -2.15 5.10
CA SER A 104 26.71 -0.97 5.72
C SER A 104 27.11 0.29 4.98
N PHE A 105 26.25 1.32 4.97
CA PHE A 105 26.62 2.65 4.49
C PHE A 105 27.39 3.47 5.53
N LYS A 106 27.47 2.97 6.78
CA LYS A 106 28.21 3.60 7.88
C LYS A 106 29.36 2.71 8.33
N HIS A 107 30.48 3.32 8.70
CA HIS A 107 31.59 2.60 9.29
C HIS A 107 31.21 2.06 10.67
N THR A 108 31.49 0.79 10.93
CA THR A 108 31.34 0.17 12.25
C THR A 108 32.50 -0.81 12.50
N PRO A 109 32.75 -1.25 13.75
CA PRO A 109 33.77 -2.25 14.00
C PRO A 109 33.58 -3.56 13.21
N LYS A 110 32.32 -3.93 12.89
CA LYS A 110 31.99 -5.08 12.04
C LYS A 110 32.21 -4.79 10.56
N TYR A 111 31.90 -3.57 10.11
CA TYR A 111 32.02 -3.12 8.73
C TYR A 111 33.12 -2.05 8.62
N ASN A 112 34.36 -2.50 8.57
CA ASN A 112 35.56 -1.68 8.72
C ASN A 112 36.29 -1.38 7.39
N LEU A 113 36.03 -2.12 6.32
CA LEU A 113 36.65 -1.90 5.01
C LEU A 113 35.75 -1.00 4.14
N LYS A 114 36.21 0.21 3.86
CA LYS A 114 35.55 1.13 2.91
C LYS A 114 35.83 0.73 1.46
N LYS A 115 34.78 0.66 0.65
CA LYS A 115 34.81 0.40 -0.79
C LYS A 115 33.90 1.39 -1.51
N TYR A 116 34.05 1.45 -2.83
CA TYR A 116 33.26 2.28 -3.72
C TYR A 116 32.73 1.41 -4.86
N THR A 117 31.45 1.55 -5.19
CA THR A 117 30.88 0.82 -6.32
C THR A 117 31.48 1.28 -7.63
N SER A 118 31.59 0.38 -8.60
CA SER A 118 32.27 0.66 -9.87
C SER A 118 31.54 1.74 -10.69
N SER A 119 30.21 1.66 -10.76
CA SER A 119 29.36 2.50 -11.62
C SER A 119 29.16 3.92 -11.08
N HIS A 120 28.66 4.06 -9.85
CA HIS A 120 28.21 5.34 -9.30
C HIS A 120 29.05 5.85 -8.13
N LYS A 121 30.17 5.18 -7.82
CA LYS A 121 31.06 5.52 -6.70
C LYS A 121 30.32 5.67 -5.37
N VAL A 122 29.30 4.85 -5.14
CA VAL A 122 28.57 4.83 -3.88
C VAL A 122 29.50 4.24 -2.82
N PRO A 123 29.77 4.95 -1.71
CA PRO A 123 30.59 4.42 -0.64
C PRO A 123 29.82 3.37 0.16
N TYR A 124 30.46 2.24 0.43
CA TYR A 124 29.92 1.19 1.29
C TYR A 124 31.03 0.56 2.13
N TYR A 125 30.64 -0.05 3.24
CA TYR A 125 31.54 -0.71 4.17
C TYR A 125 31.22 -2.20 4.25
N VAL A 126 32.25 -3.04 4.22
CA VAL A 126 32.14 -4.50 4.37
C VAL A 126 33.04 -4.96 5.52
N ASN A 127 32.81 -6.17 6.01
CA ASN A 127 33.76 -6.80 6.92
C ASN A 127 35.02 -7.19 6.13
N GLN A 128 36.19 -6.70 6.55
CA GLN A 128 37.46 -6.96 5.86
C GLN A 128 37.75 -8.45 5.69
N ARG A 129 37.57 -9.26 6.75
CA ARG A 129 37.92 -10.68 6.76
C ARG A 129 36.97 -11.47 5.85
N ASP A 130 35.67 -11.24 6.00
CA ASP A 130 34.66 -11.95 5.21
C ASP A 130 34.79 -11.60 3.73
N PHE A 131 35.01 -10.32 3.40
CA PHE A 131 35.13 -9.88 2.02
C PHE A 131 36.35 -10.49 1.30
N VAL A 132 37.53 -10.45 1.93
CA VAL A 132 38.78 -11.02 1.36
C VAL A 132 38.67 -12.54 1.20
N ASN A 133 38.03 -13.22 2.15
CA ASN A 133 37.88 -14.67 2.09
C ASN A 133 36.76 -15.12 1.13
N SER A 134 35.78 -14.25 0.82
CA SER A 134 34.67 -14.54 -0.08
C SER A 134 35.04 -14.57 -1.56
N ASP A 135 34.25 -15.31 -2.35
CA ASP A 135 34.35 -15.30 -3.81
C ASP A 135 33.94 -13.97 -4.46
N ILE A 136 33.23 -13.11 -3.72
CA ILE A 136 32.79 -11.80 -4.21
C ILE A 136 34.01 -10.94 -4.54
N SER A 137 35.07 -11.00 -3.73
CA SER A 137 36.31 -10.24 -3.99
C SER A 137 37.14 -10.79 -5.15
N ARG A 138 37.03 -12.10 -5.44
CA ARG A 138 37.85 -12.79 -6.45
C ARG A 138 37.24 -12.77 -7.85
N SER A 139 35.91 -12.74 -7.96
CA SER A 139 35.20 -12.80 -9.25
C SER A 139 34.59 -11.44 -9.61
N ARG A 140 34.98 -10.89 -10.77
CA ARG A 140 34.41 -9.62 -11.28
C ARG A 140 32.89 -9.68 -11.46
N THR A 141 32.36 -10.80 -11.94
CA THR A 141 30.91 -10.96 -12.16
C THR A 141 30.14 -11.01 -10.85
N LYS A 142 30.66 -11.73 -9.84
CA LYS A 142 30.03 -11.77 -8.51
C LYS A 142 30.11 -10.39 -7.82
N LEU A 143 31.25 -9.71 -7.93
CA LEU A 143 31.43 -8.34 -7.44
C LEU A 143 30.43 -7.38 -8.07
N ALA A 144 30.27 -7.40 -9.40
CA ALA A 144 29.33 -6.52 -10.10
C ALA A 144 27.87 -6.75 -9.67
N ARG A 145 27.48 -8.01 -9.43
CA ARG A 145 26.14 -8.35 -8.91
C ARG A 145 25.95 -7.83 -7.48
N PHE A 146 26.93 -8.04 -6.62
CA PHE A 146 26.92 -7.52 -5.25
C PHE A 146 26.86 -5.98 -5.23
N GLU A 147 27.68 -5.30 -6.02
CA GLU A 147 27.66 -3.84 -6.13
C GLU A 147 26.32 -3.32 -6.68
N LYS A 148 25.69 -4.04 -7.62
CA LYS A 148 24.34 -3.71 -8.09
C LYS A 148 23.33 -3.76 -6.94
N GLN A 149 23.41 -4.77 -6.07
CA GLN A 149 22.55 -4.85 -4.88
C GLN A 149 22.80 -3.67 -3.92
N VAL A 150 24.07 -3.31 -3.68
CA VAL A 150 24.44 -2.15 -2.86
C VAL A 150 23.85 -0.86 -3.43
N VAL A 151 23.98 -0.63 -4.75
CA VAL A 151 23.42 0.55 -5.41
C VAL A 151 21.89 0.56 -5.32
N ASN A 152 21.21 -0.57 -5.55
CA ASN A 152 19.76 -0.65 -5.44
C ASN A 152 19.27 -0.30 -4.03
N SER A 153 19.95 -0.82 -3.00
CA SER A 153 19.65 -0.49 -1.60
C SER A 153 19.88 0.99 -1.30
N TYR A 154 20.97 1.56 -1.83
CA TYR A 154 21.28 2.98 -1.66
C TYR A 154 20.22 3.89 -2.30
N VAL A 155 19.83 3.60 -3.55
CA VAL A 155 18.80 4.35 -4.26
C VAL A 155 17.44 4.21 -3.56
N SER A 156 17.12 3.02 -3.03
CA SER A 156 15.89 2.84 -2.23
C SER A 156 15.89 3.73 -0.98
N ASN A 157 17.01 3.81 -0.27
CA ASN A 157 17.13 4.70 0.89
C ASN A 157 17.07 6.17 0.49
N LEU A 158 17.70 6.57 -0.63
CA LEU A 158 17.58 7.94 -1.17
C LEU A 158 16.14 8.33 -1.49
N ARG A 159 15.34 7.40 -2.05
CA ARG A 159 13.92 7.62 -2.30
C ARG A 159 13.17 7.92 -1.01
N GLU A 160 13.35 7.08 0.01
CA GLU A 160 12.73 7.29 1.33
C GLU A 160 13.13 8.64 1.94
N GLN A 161 14.42 8.99 1.89
CA GLN A 161 14.92 10.27 2.42
C GLN A 161 14.42 11.48 1.62
N CYS A 162 14.28 11.35 0.30
CA CYS A 162 13.68 12.38 -0.55
C CYS A 162 12.20 12.59 -0.21
N GLU A 163 11.41 11.52 -0.10
CA GLU A 163 10.00 11.60 0.31
C GLU A 163 9.86 12.28 1.68
N TYR A 164 10.68 11.89 2.65
CA TYR A 164 10.69 12.50 3.97
C TYR A 164 11.05 14.00 3.92
N GLN A 165 12.04 14.40 3.11
CA GLN A 165 12.39 15.81 2.92
C GLN A 165 11.26 16.61 2.25
N MET A 166 10.60 16.03 1.24
CA MET A 166 9.46 16.64 0.58
C MET A 166 8.30 16.85 1.55
N GLN A 167 8.01 15.85 2.38
CA GLN A 167 7.00 15.93 3.42
C GLN A 167 7.30 17.06 4.41
N GLN A 168 8.52 17.14 4.94
CA GLN A 168 8.91 18.24 5.83
C GLN A 168 8.77 19.62 5.18
N LYS A 169 9.15 19.74 3.90
CA LYS A 169 8.98 21.00 3.16
C LYS A 169 7.49 21.35 3.04
N ARG A 170 6.65 20.38 2.71
CA ARG A 170 5.19 20.55 2.62
C ARG A 170 4.58 20.95 3.95
N GLU A 171 4.99 20.32 5.05
CA GLU A 171 4.54 20.66 6.40
C GLU A 171 4.89 22.10 6.76
N ARG A 172 6.11 22.57 6.47
CA ARG A 172 6.50 23.97 6.69
C ARG A 172 5.70 24.94 5.83
N ILE A 173 5.36 24.58 4.60
CA ILE A 173 4.47 25.39 3.76
C ILE A 173 3.08 25.46 4.38
N ASN A 174 2.51 24.32 4.77
CA ASN A 174 1.18 24.24 5.38
C ASN A 174 1.11 25.04 6.70
N GLN A 175 2.14 24.94 7.54
CA GLN A 175 2.24 25.73 8.78
C GLN A 175 2.31 27.23 8.50
N ALA A 176 2.99 27.65 7.43
CA ALA A 176 3.09 29.05 7.04
C ALA A 176 1.84 29.61 6.34
N GLN A 177 0.95 28.75 5.84
CA GLN A 177 -0.28 29.16 5.14
C GLN A 177 -1.36 29.72 6.08
N GLY A 178 -1.23 29.55 7.39
CA GLY A 178 -2.21 30.00 8.37
C GLY A 178 -3.47 29.10 8.45
N PHE A 179 -4.43 29.46 9.29
CA PHE A 179 -5.61 28.63 9.51
C PHE A 179 -6.56 28.71 8.30
N LEU A 180 -6.76 27.59 7.60
CA LEU A 180 -7.58 27.51 6.38
C LEU A 180 -7.16 28.50 5.27
N GLY A 181 -5.88 28.88 5.23
CA GLY A 181 -5.39 29.90 4.29
C GLY A 181 -5.64 31.36 4.73
N LEU A 182 -6.19 31.57 5.92
CA LEU A 182 -6.36 32.90 6.52
C LEU A 182 -5.07 33.31 7.24
N PHE A 183 -4.62 34.53 6.96
CA PHE A 183 -3.42 35.15 7.56
C PHE A 183 -2.11 34.35 7.35
N PRO A 184 -1.67 34.13 6.09
CA PRO A 184 -0.41 33.45 5.82
C PRO A 184 0.80 34.29 6.25
N ASP A 185 1.77 33.64 6.90
CA ASP A 185 3.09 34.24 7.14
C ASP A 185 3.90 34.16 5.84
N THR A 186 3.91 35.25 5.08
CA THR A 186 4.58 35.34 3.78
C THR A 186 6.08 35.07 3.87
N ASP A 187 6.74 35.44 4.98
CA ASP A 187 8.18 35.25 5.17
C ASP A 187 8.51 33.79 5.51
N ALA A 188 7.72 33.17 6.40
CA ALA A 188 7.83 31.73 6.65
C ALA A 188 7.56 30.91 5.38
N LEU A 189 6.57 31.32 4.58
CA LEU A 189 6.21 30.63 3.34
C LEU A 189 7.32 30.74 2.30
N ASN A 190 7.92 31.93 2.14
CA ASN A 190 9.06 32.14 1.25
C ASN A 190 10.29 31.33 1.68
N ARG A 191 10.56 31.25 2.99
CA ARG A 191 11.63 30.39 3.53
C ARG A 191 11.36 28.91 3.26
N ALA A 192 10.13 28.45 3.48
CA ALA A 192 9.74 27.06 3.24
C ALA A 192 9.87 26.67 1.75
N ARG A 193 9.47 27.55 0.83
CA ARG A 193 9.62 27.34 -0.62
C ARG A 193 11.08 27.19 -1.04
N LYS A 194 12.00 27.93 -0.42
CA LYS A 194 13.45 27.92 -0.71
C LYS A 194 14.21 26.73 -0.11
N ILE A 195 13.56 25.87 0.66
CA ILE A 195 14.20 24.64 1.18
C ILE A 195 14.70 23.79 0.00
N LYS A 196 16.00 23.52 0.00
CA LYS A 196 16.67 22.61 -0.94
C LYS A 196 16.38 21.16 -0.56
N LEU A 197 16.21 20.31 -1.57
CA LEU A 197 15.87 18.90 -1.40
C LEU A 197 17.06 18.04 -1.83
N GLU A 198 18.13 18.09 -1.04
CA GLU A 198 19.42 17.49 -1.39
C GLU A 198 19.32 15.99 -1.73
N TYR A 199 18.49 15.22 -1.00
CA TYR A 199 18.34 13.79 -1.30
C TYR A 199 17.58 13.53 -2.60
N CYS A 200 16.65 14.42 -2.96
CA CYS A 200 15.94 14.35 -4.24
C CYS A 200 16.86 14.73 -5.40
N ASP A 201 17.69 15.77 -5.22
CA ASP A 201 18.69 16.16 -6.21
C ASP A 201 19.71 15.04 -6.44
N LEU A 202 20.15 14.37 -5.37
CA LEU A 202 21.01 13.19 -5.45
C LEU A 202 20.31 12.02 -6.16
N LEU A 203 19.06 11.71 -5.82
CA LEU A 203 18.30 10.63 -6.44
C LEU A 203 18.17 10.82 -7.96
N ASN A 204 17.93 12.06 -8.41
CA ASN A 204 17.85 12.40 -9.84
C ASN A 204 19.18 12.15 -10.60
N SER A 205 20.31 12.07 -9.90
CA SER A 205 21.59 11.72 -10.53
C SER A 205 21.75 10.21 -10.83
N PHE A 206 20.85 9.36 -10.32
CA PHE A 206 20.84 7.90 -10.54
C PHE A 206 19.76 7.42 -11.51
N THR A 207 18.84 8.29 -11.92
CA THR A 207 17.75 8.01 -12.88
C THR A 207 18.14 8.43 -14.28
#